data_AF-A0A9Q0D6A1-F1
#
_entry.id   AF-A0A9Q0D6A1-F1
#
_cell.length_a   1.000
_cell.length_b   1.000
_cell.length_c   1.000
_cell.angle_alpha   90.00
_cell.angle_beta   90.00
_cell.angle_gamma   90.00
#
_symmetry.space_group_name_H-M   'P 1'
#
loop_
_entity.id
_entity.type
_entity.pdbx_description
1 polymer ?
#
loop_
_entity_poly.entity_id
_entity_poly.type
_entity_poly.pdbx_seq_one_letter_code
_entity_poly.pdbx_strand_id
1 'polypeptide(L)'
;MERGELQQFPLLLKQSRNNPETVPVSVRRGFIRHMNALQKEMKSRFADIDEYVSKELWVLDPFIAKVEDVEYLDCEDELTDIQADSLSKKYFQEKGFKKFWIVKGPSLAPKLTLHATTRIILPFSTTYLSETAFSALVAIKTKARNTLDVHNDFRLAVTHITPDIPSLAAGMQV
;
A
#
# COMPACT_ATOMS: atom_id res chain seq x y z
N MET A 1 -19.99 7.94 -9.04
CA MET A 1 -19.63 8.97 -10.05
C MET A 1 -20.84 9.74 -10.59
N GLU A 2 -21.98 9.72 -9.89
CA GLU A 2 -23.29 10.11 -10.43
C GLU A 2 -23.44 11.60 -10.76
N ARG A 3 -22.52 12.46 -10.28
CA ARG A 3 -22.54 13.91 -10.50
C ARG A 3 -21.70 14.39 -11.70
N GLY A 4 -21.02 13.50 -12.42
CA GLY A 4 -20.14 13.90 -13.52
C GLY A 4 -18.91 14.72 -13.06
N GLU A 5 -18.51 14.55 -11.81
CA GLU A 5 -17.33 15.20 -11.23
C GLU A 5 -16.05 14.59 -11.83
N LEU A 6 -15.42 15.34 -12.74
CA LEU A 6 -14.18 14.95 -13.42
C LEU A 6 -12.92 15.40 -12.66
N GLN A 7 -13.05 15.86 -11.41
CA GLN A 7 -11.93 16.40 -10.62
C GLN A 7 -10.81 15.39 -10.39
N GLN A 8 -11.14 14.10 -10.40
CA GLN A 8 -10.17 13.01 -10.24
C GLN A 8 -9.40 12.67 -11.53
N PHE A 9 -9.66 13.38 -12.65
CA PHE A 9 -9.06 13.12 -13.96
C PHE A 9 -8.32 14.37 -14.47
N PRO A 10 -7.10 14.64 -13.95
CA PRO A 10 -6.37 15.88 -14.24
C PRO A 10 -6.06 16.05 -15.74
N LEU A 11 -5.85 14.97 -16.49
CA LEU A 11 -5.63 15.02 -17.94
C LEU A 11 -6.89 15.45 -18.72
N LEU A 12 -8.06 14.97 -18.31
CA LEU A 12 -9.35 15.36 -18.90
C LEU A 12 -9.68 16.82 -18.59
N LEU A 13 -9.41 17.28 -17.36
CA LEU A 13 -9.57 18.69 -16.98
C LEU A 13 -8.64 19.61 -17.76
N LYS A 14 -7.38 19.22 -17.93
CA LYS A 14 -6.41 19.97 -18.73
C LYS A 14 -6.88 20.14 -20.18
N GLN A 15 -7.47 19.09 -20.74
CA GLN A 15 -7.99 19.10 -22.11
C GLN A 15 -9.30 19.88 -22.25
N SER A 16 -10.07 20.02 -21.16
CA SER A 16 -11.32 20.77 -21.10
C SER A 16 -11.15 22.25 -20.68
N ARG A 17 -9.89 22.74 -20.60
CA ARG A 17 -9.53 24.08 -20.08
C ARG A 17 -10.06 24.34 -18.66
N ASN A 18 -10.04 23.31 -17.82
CA ASN A 18 -10.54 23.32 -16.43
C ASN A 18 -12.05 23.61 -16.29
N ASN A 19 -12.82 23.59 -17.37
CA ASN A 19 -14.28 23.66 -17.31
C ASN A 19 -14.87 22.26 -17.58
N PRO A 20 -15.63 21.66 -16.65
CA PRO A 20 -16.28 20.36 -16.90
C PRO A 20 -17.37 20.43 -17.98
N GLU A 21 -17.98 21.60 -18.21
CA GLU A 21 -19.09 21.79 -19.14
C GLU A 21 -18.69 21.87 -20.61
N THR A 22 -17.41 22.08 -20.90
CA THR A 22 -16.89 22.07 -22.28
C THR A 22 -16.79 20.66 -22.86
N VAL A 23 -16.88 19.62 -22.03
CA VAL A 23 -16.87 18.22 -22.47
C VAL A 23 -18.26 17.84 -23.00
N PRO A 24 -18.38 17.35 -24.24
CA PRO A 24 -19.65 16.92 -24.81
C PRO A 24 -20.38 15.92 -23.91
N VAL A 25 -21.70 16.09 -23.76
CA VAL A 25 -22.55 15.24 -22.91
C VAL A 25 -22.45 13.75 -23.28
N SER A 26 -22.29 13.44 -24.57
CA SER A 26 -22.08 12.07 -25.08
C SER A 26 -20.79 11.44 -24.54
N VAL A 27 -19.68 12.20 -24.54
CA VAL A 27 -18.38 11.78 -24.01
C VAL A 27 -18.47 11.59 -22.50
N ARG A 28 -19.09 12.52 -21.77
CA ARG A 28 -19.29 12.41 -20.31
C ARG A 28 -20.08 11.16 -19.94
N ARG A 29 -21.17 10.88 -20.66
CA ARG A 29 -21.99 9.68 -20.48
C ARG A 29 -21.19 8.41 -20.76
N GLY A 30 -20.38 8.42 -21.82
CA GLY A 30 -19.43 7.35 -22.12
C GLY A 30 -18.49 7.10 -20.95
N PHE A 31 -17.84 8.14 -20.42
CA PHE A 31 -16.93 8.01 -19.28
C PHE A 31 -17.60 7.44 -18.03
N ILE A 32 -18.76 7.96 -17.64
CA ILE A 32 -19.51 7.46 -16.46
C ILE A 32 -19.83 5.98 -16.65
N ARG A 33 -20.27 5.58 -17.84
CA ARG A 33 -20.56 4.17 -18.15
C ARG A 33 -19.31 3.29 -17.98
N HIS A 34 -18.17 3.69 -18.52
CA HIS A 34 -16.93 2.92 -18.41
C HIS A 34 -16.42 2.88 -16.97
N MET A 35 -16.52 3.96 -16.21
CA MET A 35 -16.09 4.00 -14.81
C MET A 35 -16.97 3.15 -13.91
N ASN A 36 -18.29 3.15 -14.13
CA ASN A 36 -19.21 2.27 -13.42
C ASN A 36 -18.94 0.79 -13.77
N ALA A 37 -18.67 0.50 -15.05
CA ALA A 37 -18.28 -0.84 -15.48
C ALA A 37 -16.97 -1.28 -14.82
N LEU A 38 -15.95 -0.42 -14.82
CA LEU A 38 -14.66 -0.67 -14.16
C LEU A 38 -14.83 -0.88 -12.66
N GLN A 39 -15.67 -0.08 -11.99
CA GLN A 39 -15.95 -0.24 -10.57
C GLN A 39 -16.63 -1.59 -10.29
N LYS A 40 -17.60 -1.99 -11.12
CA LYS A 40 -18.26 -3.29 -11.01
C LYS A 40 -17.26 -4.43 -11.21
N GLU A 41 -16.42 -4.32 -12.23
CA GLU A 41 -15.36 -5.27 -12.53
C GLU A 41 -14.34 -5.39 -11.40
N MET A 42 -13.89 -4.26 -10.81
CA MET A 42 -12.99 -4.29 -9.66
C MET A 42 -13.63 -4.96 -8.45
N LYS A 43 -14.87 -4.60 -8.11
CA LYS A 43 -15.62 -5.27 -7.03
C LYS A 43 -15.76 -6.76 -7.27
N SER A 44 -16.04 -7.16 -8.52
CA SER A 44 -16.17 -8.57 -8.86
C SER A 44 -14.84 -9.32 -8.80
N ARG A 45 -13.74 -8.69 -9.25
CA ARG A 45 -12.41 -9.32 -9.27
C ARG A 45 -11.77 -9.45 -7.90
N PHE A 46 -12.12 -8.57 -6.96
CA PHE A 46 -11.54 -8.53 -5.62
C PHE A 46 -12.57 -8.88 -4.53
N ALA A 47 -13.69 -9.51 -4.89
CA ALA A 47 -14.74 -9.89 -3.93
C ALA A 47 -14.22 -10.86 -2.86
N ASP A 48 -13.31 -11.75 -3.26
CA ASP A 48 -12.58 -12.66 -2.39
C ASP A 48 -11.68 -11.93 -1.39
N ILE A 49 -11.00 -10.87 -1.84
CA ILE A 49 -10.20 -9.99 -0.98
C ILE A 49 -11.09 -9.24 -0.01
N ASP A 50 -12.22 -8.69 -0.46
CA ASP A 50 -13.15 -7.96 0.40
C ASP A 50 -13.72 -8.88 1.50
N GLU A 51 -14.08 -10.12 1.16
CA GLU A 51 -14.51 -11.12 2.15
C GLU A 51 -13.39 -11.46 3.13
N TYR A 52 -12.17 -11.64 2.63
CA TYR A 52 -11.00 -11.94 3.44
C TYR A 52 -10.70 -10.79 4.42
N VAL A 53 -10.61 -9.55 3.94
CA VAL A 53 -10.34 -8.36 4.76
C VAL A 53 -11.44 -8.13 5.78
N SER A 54 -12.70 -8.43 5.44
CA SER A 54 -13.83 -8.30 6.36
C SER A 54 -13.70 -9.24 7.58
N LYS A 55 -13.09 -10.42 7.42
CA LYS A 55 -12.81 -11.35 8.53
C LYS A 55 -11.63 -10.89 9.41
N GLU A 56 -10.79 -10.02 8.87
CA GLU A 56 -9.54 -9.57 9.49
C GLU A 56 -9.63 -8.12 9.99
N LEU A 57 -10.85 -7.59 10.18
CA LEU A 57 -11.09 -6.21 10.64
C LEU A 57 -10.45 -5.91 12.00
N TRP A 58 -10.25 -6.94 12.83
CA TRP A 58 -9.53 -6.83 14.10
C TRP A 58 -8.08 -6.33 13.93
N VAL A 59 -7.47 -6.53 12.75
CA VAL A 59 -6.14 -5.98 12.44
C VAL A 59 -6.20 -4.45 12.30
N LEU A 60 -7.32 -3.89 11.85
CA LEU A 60 -7.47 -2.44 11.72
C LEU A 60 -7.71 -1.76 13.06
N ASP A 61 -8.46 -2.42 13.95
CA ASP A 61 -8.70 -1.95 15.31
C ASP A 61 -8.82 -3.13 16.29
N PRO A 62 -7.71 -3.52 16.97
CA PRO A 62 -7.74 -4.61 17.93
C PRO A 62 -8.45 -4.22 19.24
N PHE A 63 -8.76 -2.93 19.48
CA PHE A 63 -9.38 -2.47 20.73
C PHE A 63 -10.91 -2.55 20.72
N ILE A 64 -11.51 -2.83 19.57
CA ILE A 64 -12.95 -3.11 19.40
C ILE A 64 -13.23 -4.54 18.94
N ALA A 65 -12.17 -5.30 18.64
CA ALA A 65 -12.25 -6.69 18.22
C ALA A 65 -12.81 -7.57 19.35
N LYS A 66 -13.53 -8.61 18.95
CA LYS A 66 -14.04 -9.62 19.88
C LYS A 66 -13.13 -10.84 19.88
N VAL A 67 -13.29 -11.66 20.91
CA VAL A 67 -12.54 -12.90 21.07
C VAL A 67 -12.80 -13.84 19.90
N GLU A 68 -14.03 -13.90 19.40
CA GLU A 68 -14.41 -14.74 18.25
C GLU A 68 -13.70 -14.32 16.95
N ASP A 69 -13.20 -13.09 16.86
CA ASP A 69 -12.47 -12.60 15.67
C ASP A 69 -11.06 -13.19 15.58
N VAL A 70 -10.52 -13.76 16.67
CA VAL A 70 -9.16 -14.33 16.74
C VAL A 70 -9.11 -15.78 17.23
N GLU A 71 -10.25 -16.37 17.59
CA GLU A 71 -10.36 -17.74 18.11
C GLU A 71 -9.71 -18.78 17.17
N TYR A 72 -9.87 -18.61 15.86
CA TYR A 72 -9.26 -19.50 14.86
C TYR A 72 -7.71 -19.49 14.85
N LEU A 73 -7.09 -18.56 15.59
CA LEU A 73 -5.64 -18.44 15.76
C LEU A 73 -5.17 -18.92 17.15
N ASP A 74 -6.07 -19.32 18.06
CA ASP A 74 -5.76 -19.62 19.46
C ASP A 74 -4.94 -18.48 20.12
N CYS A 75 -5.44 -17.24 19.98
CA CYS A 75 -4.78 -15.99 20.38
C CYS A 75 -5.67 -15.05 21.21
N GLU A 76 -6.69 -15.60 21.87
CA GLU A 76 -7.63 -14.88 22.73
C GLU A 76 -6.92 -14.13 23.87
N ASP A 77 -5.91 -14.78 24.45
CA ASP A 77 -5.07 -14.22 25.52
C ASP A 77 -4.27 -13.02 25.01
N GLU A 78 -3.64 -13.13 23.83
CA GLU A 78 -2.87 -12.04 23.22
C GLU A 78 -3.74 -10.82 22.88
N LEU A 79 -4.98 -11.06 22.42
CA LEU A 79 -5.93 -9.98 22.17
C LEU A 79 -6.31 -9.29 23.48
N THR A 80 -6.54 -10.07 24.53
CA THR A 80 -6.86 -9.54 25.86
C THR A 80 -5.72 -8.69 26.41
N ASP A 81 -4.48 -9.14 26.25
CA ASP A 81 -3.28 -8.40 26.67
C ASP A 81 -3.15 -7.05 25.94
N ILE A 82 -3.42 -7.02 24.63
CA ILE A 82 -3.48 -5.76 23.86
C ILE A 82 -4.55 -4.83 24.44
N GLN A 83 -5.76 -5.35 24.66
CA GLN A 83 -6.91 -4.54 25.08
C GLN A 83 -6.78 -4.00 26.50
N ALA A 84 -6.08 -4.72 27.39
CA ALA A 84 -5.79 -4.30 28.75
C ALA A 84 -4.76 -3.15 28.82
N ASP A 85 -3.86 -3.02 27.84
CA ASP A 85 -2.82 -1.99 27.85
C ASP A 85 -3.31 -0.63 27.33
N SER A 86 -3.71 0.24 28.28
CA SER A 86 -4.11 1.62 28.01
C SER A 86 -3.04 2.48 27.31
N LEU A 87 -1.75 2.21 27.53
CA LEU A 87 -0.66 2.96 26.87
C LEU A 87 -0.59 2.59 25.39
N SER A 88 -0.76 1.31 25.09
CA SER A 88 -0.85 0.81 23.73
C SER A 88 -2.09 1.32 23.00
N LYS A 89 -3.24 1.42 23.69
CA LYS A 89 -4.45 2.05 23.14
C LYS A 89 -4.19 3.50 22.73
N LYS A 90 -3.53 4.28 23.59
CA LYS A 90 -3.15 5.66 23.27
C LYS A 90 -2.18 5.72 22.10
N TYR A 91 -1.16 4.85 22.07
CA TYR A 91 -0.20 4.78 20.97
C TYR A 91 -0.88 4.46 19.64
N PHE A 92 -1.82 3.51 19.63
CA PHE A 92 -2.64 3.16 18.47
C PHE A 92 -3.43 4.37 17.96
N GLN A 93 -4.12 5.10 18.84
CA GLN A 93 -4.88 6.29 18.46
C GLN A 93 -4.00 7.40 17.86
N GLU A 94 -2.77 7.56 18.37
CA GLU A 94 -1.84 8.60 17.90
C GLU A 94 -1.09 8.22 16.62
N LYS A 95 -0.74 6.95 16.44
CA LYS A 95 0.18 6.49 15.38
C LYS A 95 -0.46 5.60 14.32
N GLY A 96 -1.68 5.10 14.58
CA GLY A 96 -2.44 4.21 13.71
C GLY A 96 -2.00 2.75 13.79
N PHE A 97 -2.85 1.87 13.23
CA PHE A 97 -2.71 0.41 13.33
C PHE A 97 -1.37 -0.14 12.79
N LYS A 98 -0.90 0.37 11.64
CA LYS A 98 0.36 -0.12 11.03
C LYS A 98 1.56 0.05 11.97
N LYS A 99 1.71 1.24 12.57
CA LYS A 99 2.80 1.51 13.52
C LYS A 99 2.60 0.75 14.82
N PHE A 100 1.35 0.60 15.26
CA PHE A 100 1.03 -0.21 16.43
C PHE A 100 1.52 -1.65 16.27
N TRP A 101 1.13 -2.35 15.19
CA TRP A 101 1.55 -3.73 14.94
C TRP A 101 3.06 -3.88 14.75
N ILE A 102 3.74 -2.90 14.17
CA ILE A 102 5.20 -2.97 13.95
C ILE A 102 5.99 -2.71 15.24
N VAL A 103 5.53 -1.78 16.10
CA VAL A 103 6.33 -1.28 17.24
C VAL A 103 5.90 -1.89 18.56
N LYS A 104 4.58 -2.05 18.79
CA LYS A 104 4.01 -2.52 20.06
C LYS A 104 3.58 -3.98 19.99
N GLY A 105 3.04 -4.38 18.85
CA GLY A 105 2.58 -5.74 18.58
C GLY A 105 3.57 -6.84 19.00
N PRO A 106 4.86 -6.81 18.59
CA PRO A 106 5.76 -7.95 18.79
C PRO A 106 6.02 -8.28 20.26
N SER A 107 5.93 -7.27 21.15
CA SER A 107 6.12 -7.45 22.58
C SER A 107 4.86 -7.85 23.34
N LEU A 108 3.68 -7.50 22.82
CA LEU A 108 2.40 -7.71 23.51
C LEU A 108 1.68 -8.96 23.01
N ALA A 109 1.76 -9.21 21.71
CA ALA A 109 0.95 -10.20 21.01
C ALA A 109 1.72 -10.71 19.78
N PRO A 110 2.78 -11.52 19.99
CA PRO A 110 3.68 -11.93 18.92
C PRO A 110 2.98 -12.74 17.81
N LYS A 111 2.03 -13.62 18.15
CA LYS A 111 1.32 -14.42 17.13
C LYS A 111 0.34 -13.56 16.34
N LEU A 112 -0.48 -12.74 17.01
CA LEU A 112 -1.40 -11.82 16.32
C LEU A 112 -0.64 -10.85 15.44
N THR A 113 0.50 -10.37 15.92
CA THR A 113 1.36 -9.46 15.15
C THR A 113 1.91 -10.12 13.90
N LEU A 114 2.38 -11.36 14.00
CA LEU A 114 2.86 -12.11 12.84
C LEU A 114 1.75 -12.28 11.81
N HIS A 115 0.54 -12.66 12.24
CA HIS A 115 -0.61 -12.81 11.35
C HIS A 115 -1.02 -11.49 10.70
N ALA A 116 -1.27 -10.45 11.50
CA ALA A 116 -1.62 -9.11 11.04
C ALA A 116 -0.62 -8.56 10.00
N THR A 117 0.67 -8.75 10.28
CA THR A 117 1.74 -8.25 9.41
C THR A 117 1.80 -9.00 8.10
N THR A 118 1.78 -10.33 8.13
CA THR A 118 1.95 -11.18 6.94
C THR A 118 0.71 -11.21 6.06
N ARG A 119 -0.49 -11.11 6.65
CA ARG A 119 -1.76 -11.28 5.95
C ARG A 119 -2.42 -10.01 5.49
N ILE A 120 -2.22 -8.89 6.18
CA ILE A 120 -2.95 -7.64 5.91
C ILE A 120 -2.01 -6.47 5.63
N ILE A 121 -0.93 -6.31 6.40
CA ILE A 121 -0.09 -5.11 6.31
C ILE A 121 0.91 -5.18 5.14
N LEU A 122 1.56 -6.33 4.92
CA LEU A 122 2.61 -6.51 3.91
C LEU A 122 2.22 -7.10 2.53
N PRO A 123 1.07 -7.77 2.29
CA PRO A 123 0.85 -8.50 1.03
C PRO A 123 0.99 -7.64 -0.22
N PHE A 124 0.47 -6.41 -0.20
CA PHE A 124 0.39 -5.53 -1.37
C PHE A 124 1.71 -4.88 -1.79
N SER A 125 2.71 -4.79 -0.89
CA SER A 125 3.99 -4.18 -1.27
C SER A 125 4.86 -5.15 -2.07
N THR A 126 4.72 -6.46 -1.88
CA THR A 126 5.71 -7.42 -2.41
C THR A 126 5.62 -7.64 -3.91
N THR A 127 4.43 -7.77 -4.53
CA THR A 127 4.34 -8.05 -5.98
C THR A 127 4.76 -6.84 -6.82
N TYR A 128 4.23 -5.65 -6.54
CA TYR A 128 4.60 -4.44 -7.29
C TYR A 128 6.07 -4.07 -7.09
N LEU A 129 6.59 -4.16 -5.86
CA LEU A 129 8.02 -3.93 -5.63
C LEU A 129 8.87 -5.00 -6.30
N SER A 130 8.43 -6.26 -6.32
CA SER A 130 9.12 -7.32 -7.05
C SER A 130 9.12 -7.06 -8.55
N GLU A 131 7.99 -6.70 -9.16
CA GLU A 131 7.91 -6.37 -10.58
C GLU A 131 8.75 -5.14 -10.94
N THR A 132 8.72 -4.11 -10.08
CA THR A 132 9.56 -2.90 -10.24
C THR A 132 11.03 -3.26 -10.14
N ALA A 133 11.40 -4.09 -9.17
CA ALA A 133 12.75 -4.59 -9.00
C ALA A 133 13.17 -5.44 -10.21
N PHE A 134 12.38 -6.42 -10.64
CA PHE A 134 12.69 -7.21 -11.84
C PHE A 134 12.81 -6.35 -13.10
N SER A 135 11.96 -5.34 -13.27
CA SER A 135 12.07 -4.39 -14.39
C SER A 135 13.37 -3.60 -14.34
N ALA A 136 13.78 -3.13 -13.15
CA ALA A 136 15.07 -2.46 -12.95
C ALA A 136 16.26 -3.39 -13.25
N LEU A 137 16.20 -4.64 -12.80
CA LEU A 137 17.23 -5.65 -13.06
C LEU A 137 17.39 -5.93 -14.55
N VAL A 138 16.26 -6.09 -15.27
CA VAL A 138 16.26 -6.28 -16.72
C VAL A 138 16.85 -5.06 -17.42
N ALA A 139 16.51 -3.84 -16.99
CA ALA A 139 17.06 -2.62 -17.56
C ALA A 139 18.59 -2.53 -17.40
N ILE A 140 19.11 -2.80 -16.20
CA ILE A 140 20.55 -2.81 -15.92
C ILE A 140 21.25 -3.88 -16.78
N LYS A 141 20.73 -5.11 -16.84
CA LYS A 141 21.34 -6.22 -17.59
C LYS A 141 21.29 -6.07 -19.11
N THR A 142 20.23 -5.48 -19.67
CA THR A 142 20.00 -5.45 -21.12
C THR A 142 20.46 -4.14 -21.77
N LYS A 143 20.27 -2.98 -21.12
CA LYS A 143 20.60 -1.67 -21.69
C LYS A 143 21.95 -1.10 -21.23
N ALA A 144 22.40 -1.40 -20.02
CA ALA A 144 23.62 -0.83 -19.45
C ALA A 144 24.82 -1.80 -19.47
N ARG A 145 24.85 -2.69 -20.48
CA ARG A 145 25.70 -3.90 -20.57
C ARG A 145 27.21 -3.68 -20.37
N ASN A 146 27.72 -2.44 -20.41
CA ASN A 146 29.14 -2.13 -20.25
C ASN A 146 29.48 -1.09 -19.15
N THR A 147 28.52 -0.60 -18.35
CA THR A 147 28.79 0.52 -17.43
C THR A 147 28.25 0.38 -16.01
N LEU A 148 27.25 -0.47 -15.75
CA LEU A 148 26.62 -0.58 -14.44
C LEU A 148 26.84 -1.95 -13.80
N ASP A 149 27.16 -1.93 -12.51
CA ASP A 149 27.27 -3.10 -11.65
C ASP A 149 25.90 -3.49 -11.08
N VAL A 150 25.51 -4.73 -11.33
CA VAL A 150 24.20 -5.24 -10.92
C VAL A 150 24.01 -5.22 -9.41
N HIS A 151 25.06 -5.30 -8.59
CA HIS A 151 24.88 -5.31 -7.14
C HIS A 151 24.62 -3.92 -6.56
N ASN A 152 25.46 -2.94 -6.93
CA ASN A 152 25.38 -1.60 -6.38
C ASN A 152 24.26 -0.77 -7.04
N ASP A 153 24.16 -0.80 -8.37
CA ASP A 153 23.22 0.04 -9.10
C ASP A 153 21.77 -0.45 -8.96
N PHE A 154 21.59 -1.76 -8.76
CA PHE A 154 20.27 -2.31 -8.48
C PHE A 154 19.70 -1.79 -7.16
N ARG A 155 20.52 -1.74 -6.10
CA ARG A 155 20.10 -1.20 -4.80
C ARG A 155 19.68 0.26 -4.91
N LEU A 156 20.42 1.05 -5.70
CA LEU A 156 20.06 2.45 -5.94
C LEU A 156 18.74 2.56 -6.72
N ALA A 157 18.54 1.71 -7.73
CA ALA A 157 17.35 1.74 -8.59
C ALA A 157 16.06 1.31 -7.88
N VAL A 158 16.15 0.45 -6.86
CA VAL A 158 14.97 -0.11 -6.15
C VAL A 158 14.68 0.54 -4.81
N THR A 159 15.53 1.46 -4.33
CA THR A 159 15.35 2.13 -3.04
C THR A 159 15.16 3.64 -3.22
N HIS A 160 14.67 4.30 -2.18
CA HIS A 160 14.58 5.77 -2.13
C HIS A 160 15.88 6.43 -1.64
N ILE A 161 17.01 5.71 -1.67
CA ILE A 161 18.30 6.23 -1.23
C ILE A 161 18.81 7.19 -2.30
N THR A 162 18.95 8.47 -1.95
CA THR A 162 19.57 9.46 -2.83
C THR A 162 21.09 9.40 -2.67
N PRO A 163 21.86 9.14 -3.74
CA PRO A 163 23.32 9.17 -3.67
C PRO A 163 23.81 10.59 -3.38
N ASP A 164 24.79 10.72 -2.47
CA ASP A 164 25.47 11.99 -2.20
C ASP A 164 26.53 12.25 -3.29
N ILE A 165 26.04 12.67 -4.46
CA ILE A 165 26.87 12.96 -5.63
C ILE A 165 27.93 14.03 -5.33
N PRO A 166 27.62 15.13 -4.61
CA PRO A 166 28.63 16.12 -4.23
C PRO A 166 29.82 15.54 -3.46
N SER A 167 29.57 14.72 -2.43
CA SER A 167 30.66 14.09 -1.67
C SER A 167 31.43 13.06 -2.49
N LEU A 168 30.76 12.30 -3.35
CA LEU A 168 31.41 11.35 -4.26
C LEU A 168 32.34 12.06 -5.26
N ALA A 169 31.88 13.17 -5.86
CA ALA A 169 32.66 13.96 -6.80
C ALA A 169 33.87 14.64 -6.14
N ALA A 170 33.75 15.04 -4.88
CA ALA A 170 34.86 15.63 -4.13
C ALA A 170 35.97 14.61 -3.78
N GLY A 171 35.61 13.34 -3.58
CA GLY A 171 36.56 12.24 -3.32
C GLY A 171 37.25 11.69 -4.57
N MET A 172 36.75 12.02 -5.77
CA MET A 172 37.36 11.68 -7.05
C MET A 172 38.32 12.80 -7.50
N GLN A 173 39.38 13.05 -6.73
CA GLN A 173 40.53 13.84 -7.22
C GLN A 173 41.55 12.89 -7.88
N VAL A 174 42.04 13.32 -9.04
CA VAL A 174 42.97 12.64 -9.97
C VAL A 174 44.23 12.12 -9.29
#